data_AF-T1ALR4-F1
#
_entry.id   AF-T1ALR4-F1
#
_cell.length_a   1.000
_cell.length_b   1.000
_cell.length_c   1.000
_cell.angle_alpha   90.00
_cell.angle_beta   90.00
_cell.angle_gamma   90.00
#
_symmetry.space_group_name_H-M   'P 1'
#
loop_
_entity.id
_entity.type
_entity.pdbx_description
1 polymer ?
#
loop_
_entity_poly.entity_id
_entity_poly.type
_entity_poly.pdbx_seq_one_letter_code
_entity_poly.pdbx_strand_id
1 'polypeptide(L)'
;GVFGVVDNRAAPAAPVDRRARNGYVNQSYAIRLIESYGFRLVATSEVNANPRDTRNYPAGVWTLPPDYRLGALHHRRYRKIGAADRFTLKFIKARNP
;
A
#
# COMPACT_ATOMS: atom_id res chain seq x y z
N GLY A 1 3.08 -6.88 -22.30
CA GLY A 1 2.41 -5.71 -21.71
C GLY A 1 3.09 -5.30 -20.43
N VAL A 2 2.90 -4.06 -20.00
CA VAL A 2 3.39 -3.50 -18.72
C VAL A 2 2.19 -3.35 -17.77
N PHE A 3 2.37 -3.71 -16.50
CA PHE A 3 1.35 -3.57 -15.46
C PHE A 3 1.95 -2.83 -14.26
N GLY A 4 1.37 -1.69 -13.89
CA GLY A 4 1.80 -0.89 -12.75
C GLY A 4 0.80 -0.99 -11.61
N VAL A 5 1.30 -1.07 -10.38
CA VAL A 5 0.45 -1.14 -9.17
C VAL A 5 0.96 -0.15 -8.13
N VAL A 6 0.03 0.62 -7.57
CA VAL A 6 0.25 1.47 -6.40
C VAL A 6 -0.83 1.14 -5.38
N ASP A 7 -0.43 0.87 -4.14
CA ASP A 7 -1.36 0.62 -3.03
C ASP A 7 -0.72 0.98 -1.69
N ASN A 8 -1.54 1.12 -0.65
CA ASN A 8 -1.07 1.44 0.70
C ASN A 8 -0.33 0.25 1.29
N ARG A 9 0.91 0.46 1.70
CA ARG A 9 1.82 -0.59 2.14
C ARG A 9 1.56 -0.91 3.61
N ALA A 10 1.16 -2.15 3.89
CA ALA A 10 1.13 -2.71 5.24
C ALA A 10 2.56 -2.88 5.80
N ALA A 11 2.69 -2.98 7.13
CA ALA A 11 3.98 -3.33 7.73
C ALA A 11 4.45 -4.70 7.19
N PRO A 12 5.76 -4.90 6.90
CA PRO A 12 6.23 -6.14 6.26
C PRO A 12 5.86 -7.43 7.01
N ALA A 13 5.89 -7.37 8.35
CA ALA A 13 5.54 -8.46 9.25
C ALA A 13 4.04 -8.56 9.58
N ALA A 14 3.20 -7.66 9.05
CA ALA A 14 1.77 -7.73 9.30
C ALA A 14 1.15 -8.97 8.62
N PRO A 15 0.21 -9.66 9.29
CA PRO A 15 -0.57 -10.72 8.66
C PRO A 15 -1.24 -10.24 7.37
N VAL A 16 -1.32 -11.12 6.37
CA VAL A 16 -2.00 -10.82 5.11
C VAL A 16 -3.51 -10.78 5.34
N ASP A 17 -4.13 -9.61 5.19
CA ASP A 17 -5.58 -9.48 5.04
C ASP A 17 -5.95 -9.38 3.56
N ARG A 18 -6.48 -10.48 3.00
CA ARG A 18 -6.88 -10.54 1.59
C ARG A 18 -8.02 -9.60 1.22
N ARG A 19 -8.75 -9.08 2.22
CA ARG A 19 -9.82 -8.09 2.02
C ARG A 19 -9.35 -6.66 2.28
N ALA A 20 -8.11 -6.46 2.70
CA ALA A 20 -7.53 -5.17 3.06
C ALA A 20 -8.50 -4.32 3.91
N ARG A 21 -9.05 -4.89 5.00
CA ARG A 21 -10.13 -4.23 5.77
C ARG A 21 -9.75 -2.89 6.38
N ASN A 22 -8.45 -2.68 6.63
CA ASN A 22 -7.90 -1.40 7.10
C ASN A 22 -7.29 -0.56 5.97
N GLY A 23 -7.45 -0.99 4.71
CA GLY A 23 -6.93 -0.32 3.53
C GLY A 23 -5.44 -0.49 3.27
N TYR A 24 -4.73 -1.31 4.05
CA TYR A 24 -3.31 -1.62 3.85
C TYR A 24 -3.11 -3.02 3.25
N VAL A 25 -2.17 -3.12 2.32
CA VAL A 25 -1.83 -4.34 1.57
C VAL A 25 -0.39 -4.73 1.84
N ASN A 26 -0.16 -6.01 2.14
CA ASN A 26 1.19 -6.55 2.27
C ASN A 26 1.86 -6.62 0.88
N GLN A 27 2.91 -5.81 0.67
CA GLN A 27 3.59 -5.70 -0.63
C GLN A 27 4.12 -7.05 -1.12
N SER A 28 4.68 -7.88 -0.23
CA SER A 28 5.21 -9.19 -0.62
C SER A 28 4.10 -10.13 -1.10
N TYR A 29 2.91 -10.04 -0.49
CA TYR A 29 1.75 -10.79 -0.94
C TYR A 29 1.26 -10.31 -2.31
N ALA A 30 1.15 -9.00 -2.50
CA ALA A 30 0.76 -8.41 -3.79
C ALA A 30 1.70 -8.85 -4.92
N ILE A 31 3.03 -8.80 -4.69
CA ILE A 31 4.03 -9.26 -5.66
C ILE A 31 3.81 -10.74 -6.00
N ARG A 32 3.76 -11.64 -5.00
CA ARG A 32 3.57 -13.09 -5.23
C ARG A 32 2.27 -13.40 -5.96
N LEU A 33 1.19 -12.71 -5.60
CA LEU A 33 -0.10 -12.88 -6.26
C LEU A 33 -0.01 -12.50 -7.73
N ILE A 34 0.53 -11.32 -8.05
CA ILE A 34 0.66 -10.84 -9.43
C ILE A 34 1.57 -11.76 -10.25
N GLU A 35 2.67 -12.23 -9.66
CA GLU A 35 3.57 -13.17 -10.33
C GLU A 35 2.91 -14.52 -10.63
N SER A 36 2.03 -15.01 -9.75
CA SER A 36 1.26 -16.24 -10.02
C SER A 36 0.32 -16.15 -11.23
N TYR A 37 0.02 -14.93 -11.71
CA TYR A 37 -0.76 -14.69 -12.93
C TYR A 37 0.11 -14.46 -14.18
N GLY A 38 1.38 -14.88 -14.15
CA GLY A 38 2.27 -14.81 -15.31
C GLY A 38 2.84 -13.42 -15.56
N PHE A 39 3.01 -12.63 -14.50
CA PHE A 39 3.77 -11.38 -14.53
C PHE A 39 5.11 -11.55 -13.83
N ARG A 40 6.05 -10.65 -14.10
CA ARG A 40 7.35 -10.60 -13.41
C ARG A 40 7.61 -9.19 -12.92
N LEU A 41 7.98 -9.02 -11.66
CA LEU A 41 8.40 -7.72 -11.13
C LEU A 41 9.69 -7.28 -11.82
N VAL A 42 9.72 -6.03 -12.31
CA VAL A 42 10.89 -5.47 -13.02
C VAL A 42 11.42 -4.18 -12.42
N ALA A 43 10.62 -3.48 -11.62
CA ALA A 43 11.08 -2.30 -10.89
C ALA A 43 10.17 -2.00 -9.70
N THR A 44 10.74 -1.33 -8.70
CA THR A 44 10.03 -0.72 -7.59
C THR A 44 10.38 0.76 -7.50
N SER A 45 9.52 1.56 -6.86
CA SER A 45 9.82 2.95 -6.55
C SER A 45 9.29 3.30 -5.16
N GLU A 46 10.09 4.07 -4.42
CA GLU A 46 9.76 4.62 -3.11
C GLU A 46 9.23 6.07 -3.18
N VAL A 47 8.86 6.55 -4.37
CA VAL A 47 8.36 7.93 -4.58
C VAL A 47 7.13 8.27 -3.72
N ASN A 48 6.37 7.27 -3.29
CA ASN A 48 5.22 7.43 -2.40
C ASN A 48 5.43 6.82 -1.01
N ALA A 49 6.68 6.54 -0.65
CA ALA A 49 7.00 6.08 0.68
C ALA A 49 6.76 7.20 1.70
N ASN A 50 6.12 6.86 2.81
CA ASN A 50 5.95 7.77 3.94
C ASN A 50 6.38 7.10 5.26
N PRO A 51 7.58 7.41 5.77
CA PRO A 51 8.04 6.85 7.04
C PRO A 51 7.24 7.32 8.26
N ARG A 52 6.41 8.38 8.12
CA ARG A 52 5.55 8.87 9.22
C ARG A 52 4.26 8.07 9.38
N ASP A 53 3.88 7.30 8.36
CA ASP A 53 2.73 6.41 8.45
C ASP A 53 3.09 5.19 9.29
N THR A 54 2.41 5.02 10.43
CA THR A 54 2.59 3.87 11.34
C THR A 54 1.62 2.74 11.05
N ARG A 55 0.63 2.94 10.17
CA ARG A 55 -0.34 1.95 9.68
C ARG A 55 -1.23 1.36 10.77
N ASN A 56 -1.26 2.00 11.94
CA ASN A 56 -2.02 1.58 13.12
C ASN A 56 -2.96 2.71 13.53
N TYR A 57 -4.13 2.73 12.91
CA TYR A 57 -5.15 3.75 13.13
C TYR A 57 -6.54 3.12 13.27
N PRO A 58 -7.43 3.69 14.09
CA PRO A 58 -8.78 3.14 14.33
C PRO A 58 -9.61 2.96 13.05
N ALA A 59 -9.50 3.90 12.10
CA ALA A 59 -10.21 3.85 10.83
C ALA A 59 -9.32 3.39 9.67
N GLY A 60 -8.21 2.69 9.95
CA GLY A 60 -7.26 2.27 8.93
C GLY A 60 -6.66 3.44 8.14
N VAL A 61 -6.33 3.20 6.87
CA VAL A 61 -5.74 4.19 5.96
C VAL A 61 -6.61 5.45 5.83
N TRP A 62 -7.93 5.31 5.89
CA TRP A 62 -8.89 6.41 5.78
C TRP A 62 -8.83 7.39 6.96
N THR A 63 -8.03 7.09 7.99
CA THR A 63 -7.69 8.07 9.03
C THR A 63 -6.81 9.21 8.48
N LEU A 64 -6.00 8.92 7.46
CA LEU A 64 -5.09 9.85 6.80
C LEU A 64 -5.81 10.59 5.65
N PRO A 65 -5.22 11.68 5.13
CA PRO A 65 -5.76 12.34 3.95
C PRO A 65 -5.87 11.39 2.73
N PRO A 66 -6.84 11.65 1.83
CA PRO A 66 -7.73 12.83 1.83
C PRO A 66 -8.95 12.70 2.76
N ASP A 67 -9.25 11.51 3.27
CA ASP A 67 -10.55 11.23 3.87
C ASP A 67 -10.71 11.76 5.29
N TYR A 68 -9.66 11.67 6.13
CA TYR A 68 -9.72 12.04 7.54
C TYR A 68 -10.98 11.51 8.25
N ARG A 69 -11.27 10.22 8.13
CA ARG A 69 -12.53 9.58 8.58
C ARG A 69 -12.86 9.81 10.08
N LEU A 70 -11.86 10.16 10.89
CA LEU A 70 -12.06 10.52 12.30
C LEU A 70 -12.43 12.01 12.54
N GLY A 71 -12.57 12.80 11.47
CA GLY A 71 -12.97 14.20 11.50
C GLY A 71 -11.99 15.07 12.30
N ALA A 72 -12.52 15.76 13.31
CA ALA A 72 -11.75 16.66 14.18
C ALA A 72 -10.81 15.92 15.15
N LEU A 73 -11.10 14.64 15.47
CA LEU A 73 -10.32 13.87 16.43
C LEU A 73 -8.87 13.75 15.97
N HIS A 74 -7.96 14.35 16.73
CA HIS A 74 -6.52 14.39 16.43
C HIS A 74 -6.18 14.85 14.99
N HIS A 75 -7.03 15.66 14.35
CA HIS A 75 -6.86 16.06 12.94
C HIS A 75 -5.47 16.65 12.65
N ARG A 76 -4.98 17.52 13.54
CA ARG A 76 -3.63 18.11 13.44
C ARG A 76 -2.52 17.06 13.43
N ARG A 77 -2.69 15.94 14.16
CA ARG A 77 -1.75 14.82 14.15
C ARG A 77 -1.76 14.14 12.78
N TYR A 78 -2.93 13.77 12.26
CA TYR A 78 -3.04 13.07 10.97
C TYR A 78 -2.58 13.93 9.80
N ARG A 79 -2.86 15.24 9.82
CA ARG A 79 -2.33 16.18 8.83
C ARG A 79 -0.79 16.25 8.82
N LYS A 80 -0.14 16.12 9.98
CA LYS A 80 1.34 16.08 10.07
C LYS A 80 1.93 14.77 9.53
N ILE A 81 1.18 13.68 9.60
CA ILE A 81 1.60 12.39 9.02
C ILE A 81 1.55 12.48 7.50
N GLY A 82 0.49 13.07 6.94
CA GLY A 82 0.30 13.19 5.50
C GLY A 82 -0.32 11.94 4.89
N ALA A 83 -0.18 11.78 3.56
CA ALA A 83 -0.73 10.63 2.84
C ALA A 83 -0.15 9.31 3.35
N ALA A 84 -0.88 8.21 3.18
CA ALA A 84 -0.41 6.89 3.56
C ALA A 84 0.87 6.46 2.83
N ASP A 85 1.66 5.61 3.48
CA ASP A 85 2.81 4.95 2.85
C ASP A 85 2.31 4.04 1.74
N ARG A 86 2.86 4.18 0.54
CA ARG A 86 2.47 3.38 -0.63
C ARG A 86 3.67 2.76 -1.30
N PHE A 87 3.50 1.53 -1.75
CA PHE A 87 4.44 0.93 -2.69
C PHE A 87 4.08 1.31 -4.12
N THR A 88 5.08 1.40 -4.99
CA THR A 88 4.90 1.51 -6.44
C THR A 88 5.67 0.40 -7.12
N LEU A 89 4.97 -0.45 -7.85
CA LEU A 89 5.51 -1.66 -8.47
C LEU A 89 5.27 -1.62 -9.98
N LYS A 90 6.26 -2.06 -10.75
CA LYS A 90 6.16 -2.25 -12.19
C LYS A 90 6.44 -3.70 -12.54
N PHE A 91 5.51 -4.29 -13.28
CA PHE A 91 5.59 -5.65 -13.79
C PHE A 91 5.58 -5.65 -15.32
N ILE A 92 6.10 -6.73 -15.90
CA ILE A 92 5.89 -7.07 -17.30
C ILE A 92 5.19 -8.42 -17.40
N LYS A 93 4.36 -8.62 -18.42
CA LYS A 93 3.85 -9.96 -18.76
C LYS A 93 5.06 -10.87 -19.04
N ALA A 94 5.18 -11.97 -18.31
CA ALA A 94 6.19 -12.97 -18.61
C ALA A 94 5.90 -13.52 -20.01
N ARG A 95 6.95 -13.73 -20.82
CA ARG A 95 6.80 -14.59 -21.99
C ARG A 95 6.54 -15.99 -21.43
N ASN A 96 5.47 -16.66 -21.87
CA ASN A 96 5.25 -18.05 -21.49
C ASN A 96 6.54 -18.83 -21.78
N PRO A 97 6.98 -19.74 -20.89
CA PRO A 97 7.98 -20.72 -21.25
C PRO A 97 7.54 -21.55 -22.46
#